data_AF-X1G3X0-F1
#
_entry.id   AF-X1G3X0-F1
#
_cell.length_a   1.000
_cell.length_b   1.000
_cell.length_c   1.000
_cell.angle_alpha   90.00
_cell.angle_beta   90.00
_cell.angle_gamma   90.00
#
_symmetry.space_group_name_H-M   'P 1'
#
loop_
_entity.id
_entity.type
_entity.pdbx_description
1 polymer ?
#
loop_
_entity_poly.entity_id
_entity_poly.type
_entity_poly.pdbx_seq_one_letter_code
_entity_poly.pdbx_strand_id
1 'polypeptide(L)'
;AVIKSAGKMEQVKTGGTLLNQKFTPQLLEGEKGLNSLAHLIRVYFKLGGHHIQFNVISADTLKAAQKEPEKYRNLIVRVAGYSDYFNNLSKTLQDEIISRTEHQSC
;
A
#
# COMPACT_ATOMS: atom_id res chain seq x y z
N ALA A 1 11.65 7.73 -8.96
CA ALA A 1 13.03 7.18 -8.86
C ALA A 1 13.01 5.67 -8.61
N VAL A 2 12.34 5.19 -7.55
CA VAL A 2 12.25 3.78 -7.14
C VAL A 2 11.98 2.80 -8.29
N ILE A 3 10.98 3.08 -9.11
CA ILE A 3 10.52 2.20 -10.21
C ILE A 3 11.57 2.06 -11.31
N LYS A 4 12.30 3.14 -11.61
CA LYS A 4 13.41 3.11 -12.56
C LYS A 4 14.57 2.27 -12.02
N SER A 5 14.81 2.29 -10.71
CA SER A 5 15.82 1.44 -10.08
C SER A 5 15.39 -0.02 -10.08
N ALA A 6 14.16 -0.32 -9.69
CA ALA A 6 13.61 -1.68 -9.69
C ALA A 6 13.55 -2.30 -11.10
N GLY A 7 13.29 -1.49 -12.12
CA GLY A 7 13.29 -1.93 -13.53
C GLY A 7 14.68 -2.24 -14.10
N LYS A 8 15.77 -1.89 -13.42
CA LYS A 8 17.13 -2.27 -13.87
C LYS A 8 17.48 -3.72 -13.53
N MET A 9 16.69 -4.38 -12.68
CA MET A 9 16.91 -5.76 -12.30
C MET A 9 16.36 -6.71 -13.38
N GLU A 10 17.10 -7.78 -13.70
CA GLU A 10 16.58 -8.87 -14.54
C GLU A 10 15.55 -9.69 -13.76
N GLN A 11 14.29 -9.24 -13.74
CA GLN A 11 13.24 -9.82 -12.90
C GLN A 11 12.96 -11.30 -13.21
N VAL A 12 13.20 -11.76 -14.43
CA VAL A 12 13.08 -13.18 -14.81
C VAL A 12 14.03 -14.07 -14.01
N LYS A 13 15.25 -13.60 -13.71
CA LYS A 13 16.25 -14.38 -12.97
C LYS A 13 16.03 -14.40 -11.46
N THR A 14 15.07 -13.62 -10.96
CA THR A 14 14.82 -13.49 -9.51
C THR A 14 13.96 -14.60 -8.93
N GLY A 15 13.38 -15.49 -9.77
CA GLY A 15 12.45 -16.52 -9.30
C GLY A 15 11.09 -15.99 -8.80
N GLY A 16 10.87 -14.67 -8.87
CA GLY A 16 9.65 -13.99 -8.42
C GLY A 16 9.98 -12.79 -7.52
N THR A 17 9.86 -11.58 -8.05
CA THR A 17 10.03 -10.33 -7.29
C THR A 17 8.71 -9.56 -7.21
N LEU A 18 8.39 -9.05 -6.02
CA LEU A 18 7.21 -8.23 -5.77
C LEU A 18 7.64 -6.85 -5.25
N LEU A 19 7.24 -5.79 -5.94
CA LEU A 19 7.45 -4.42 -5.50
C LEU A 19 6.23 -3.94 -4.70
N ASN A 20 6.38 -3.71 -3.39
CA ASN A 20 5.34 -3.05 -2.60
C ASN A 20 5.54 -1.53 -2.62
N GLN A 21 4.46 -0.79 -2.88
CA GLN A 21 4.41 0.67 -2.78
C GLN A 21 3.25 1.07 -1.86
N LYS A 22 3.46 2.09 -1.02
CA LYS A 22 2.41 2.67 -0.19
C LYS A 22 2.13 4.10 -0.67
N PHE A 23 0.86 4.46 -0.75
CA PHE A 23 0.42 5.81 -1.08
C PHE A 23 -0.60 6.29 -0.04
N THR A 24 -0.62 7.60 0.20
CA THR A 24 -1.74 8.23 0.92
C THR A 24 -2.93 8.35 -0.03
N PRO A 25 -4.19 8.25 0.48
CA PRO A 25 -5.38 8.45 -0.34
C PRO A 25 -5.36 9.80 -1.09
N GLN A 26 -4.92 10.87 -0.42
CA GLN A 26 -4.82 12.23 -0.97
C GLN A 26 -3.97 12.32 -2.24
N LEU A 27 -2.92 11.50 -2.36
CA LEU A 27 -2.08 11.48 -3.56
C LEU A 27 -2.81 10.90 -4.77
N LEU A 28 -3.83 10.08 -4.53
CA LEU A 28 -4.61 9.39 -5.55
C LEU A 28 -5.98 10.05 -5.78
N GLU A 29 -6.30 11.11 -5.04
CA GLU A 29 -7.57 11.82 -5.17
C GLU A 29 -7.71 12.52 -6.54
N GLY A 30 -8.93 12.45 -7.08
CA GLY A 30 -9.30 13.04 -8.36
C GLY A 30 -8.68 12.37 -9.59
N GLU A 31 -9.09 12.83 -10.78
CA GLU A 31 -8.63 12.23 -12.04
C GLU A 31 -7.11 12.33 -12.23
N LYS A 32 -6.48 13.41 -11.75
CA LYS A 32 -5.04 13.61 -11.90
C LYS A 32 -4.25 12.57 -11.11
N GLY A 33 -4.65 12.26 -9.87
CA GLY A 33 -4.01 11.25 -9.03
C GLY A 33 -4.15 9.86 -9.64
N LEU A 34 -5.37 9.49 -10.06
CA LEU A 34 -5.65 8.22 -10.73
C LEU A 34 -4.87 8.06 -12.04
N ASN A 35 -4.85 9.10 -12.88
CA ASN A 35 -4.08 9.09 -14.12
C ASN A 35 -2.58 8.93 -13.83
N SER A 36 -2.07 9.60 -12.79
CA SER A 36 -0.66 9.48 -12.40
C SER A 36 -0.30 8.05 -11.96
N LEU A 37 -1.17 7.41 -11.17
CA LEU A 37 -1.01 6.00 -10.78
C LEU A 37 -1.07 5.06 -12.00
N ALA A 38 -2.01 5.27 -12.91
CA ALA A 38 -2.13 4.48 -14.14
C ALA A 38 -0.86 4.59 -15.01
N HIS A 39 -0.31 5.80 -15.18
CA HIS A 39 0.95 6.00 -15.91
C HIS A 39 2.12 5.32 -15.20
N LEU A 40 2.18 5.42 -13.87
CA LEU A 40 3.20 4.78 -13.05
C LEU A 40 3.21 3.26 -13.24
N ILE A 41 2.04 2.63 -13.20
CA ILE A 41 1.85 1.20 -13.45
C ILE A 41 2.32 0.82 -14.86
N ARG A 42 1.83 1.53 -15.89
CA ARG A 42 2.19 1.26 -17.29
C ARG A 42 3.69 1.36 -17.53
N VAL A 43 4.35 2.37 -16.96
CA VAL A 43 5.80 2.56 -17.08
C VAL A 43 6.56 1.43 -16.41
N TYR A 44 6.15 0.99 -15.21
CA TYR A 44 6.84 -0.11 -14.51
C TYR A 44 6.83 -1.42 -15.34
N PHE A 45 5.68 -1.80 -15.88
CA PHE A 45 5.57 -2.98 -16.72
C PHE A 45 6.35 -2.83 -18.03
N LYS A 46 6.37 -1.63 -18.64
CA LYS A 46 7.21 -1.35 -19.82
C LYS A 46 8.71 -1.46 -19.53
N LEU A 47 9.13 -1.28 -18.28
CA LEU A 47 10.52 -1.47 -17.83
C LEU A 47 10.84 -2.93 -17.45
N GLY A 48 9.95 -3.88 -17.71
CA GLY A 48 10.16 -5.30 -17.38
C GLY A 48 9.88 -5.66 -15.92
N GLY A 49 9.20 -4.79 -15.16
CA GLY A 49 8.69 -5.15 -13.84
C GLY A 49 7.59 -6.21 -13.95
N HIS A 50 7.62 -7.23 -13.08
CA HIS A 50 6.66 -8.34 -13.16
C HIS A 50 5.46 -8.18 -12.23
N HIS A 51 5.69 -7.66 -11.02
CA HIS A 51 4.64 -7.55 -10.01
C HIS A 51 4.83 -6.29 -9.16
N ILE A 52 3.74 -5.56 -8.96
CA ILE A 52 3.66 -4.39 -8.09
C ILE A 52 2.35 -4.42 -7.30
N GLN A 53 2.43 -4.13 -6.01
CA GLN A 53 1.29 -4.06 -5.11
C GLN A 53 1.23 -2.67 -4.46
N PHE A 54 0.02 -2.14 -4.31
CA PHE A 54 -0.22 -0.84 -3.71
C PHE A 54 -0.98 -1.00 -2.39
N ASN A 55 -0.53 -0.27 -1.36
CA ASN A 55 -1.30 -0.06 -0.14
C ASN A 55 -1.73 1.40 -0.10
N VAL A 56 -3.04 1.65 -0.13
CA VAL A 56 -3.61 3.00 -0.06
C VAL A 56 -4.41 3.08 1.23
N ILE A 57 -3.77 3.52 2.30
CA ILE A 57 -4.40 3.60 3.61
C ILE A 57 -3.86 4.80 4.38
N SER A 58 -4.76 5.54 5.04
CA SER A 58 -4.40 6.65 5.92
C SER A 58 -4.54 6.26 7.38
N ALA A 59 -3.78 6.91 8.25
CA ALA A 59 -3.94 6.77 9.70
C ALA A 59 -5.34 7.16 10.15
N ASP A 60 -5.95 8.18 9.52
CA ASP A 60 -7.32 8.60 9.81
C ASP A 60 -8.35 7.54 9.44
N THR A 61 -8.16 6.83 8.32
CA THR A 61 -9.01 5.68 7.94
C THR A 61 -8.91 4.57 8.99
N LEU A 62 -7.72 4.27 9.49
CA LEU A 62 -7.51 3.26 10.52
C LEU A 62 -8.15 3.68 11.85
N LYS A 63 -7.98 4.95 12.26
CA LYS A 63 -8.64 5.50 13.46
C LYS A 63 -10.16 5.51 13.34
N ALA A 64 -10.69 5.82 12.16
CA ALA A 64 -12.13 5.72 11.88
C ALA A 64 -12.61 4.27 11.98
N ALA A 65 -11.84 3.31 11.47
CA ALA A 65 -12.15 1.88 11.58
C ALA A 65 -12.13 1.37 13.03
N GLN A 66 -11.36 1.98 13.93
CA GLN A 66 -11.43 1.66 15.37
C GLN A 66 -12.70 2.19 16.04
N LYS A 67 -13.22 3.34 15.57
CA LYS A 67 -14.42 3.97 16.14
C LYS A 67 -15.71 3.35 15.60
N GLU A 68 -15.71 2.98 14.32
CA GLU A 68 -16.89 2.50 13.58
C GLU A 68 -16.58 1.18 12.83
N PRO A 69 -16.18 0.11 13.54
CA PRO A 69 -15.71 -1.14 12.91
C PRO A 69 -16.74 -1.75 11.94
N GLU A 70 -18.03 -1.53 12.16
CA GLU A 70 -19.11 -1.99 11.29
C GLU A 70 -19.05 -1.41 9.87
N LYS A 71 -18.53 -0.19 9.68
CA LYS A 71 -18.35 0.43 8.36
C LYS A 71 -17.10 -0.08 7.64
N TYR A 72 -16.17 -0.68 8.37
CA TYR A 72 -14.85 -1.11 7.89
C TYR A 72 -14.64 -2.63 7.98
N ARG A 73 -15.72 -3.43 7.95
CA ARG A 73 -15.64 -4.91 8.06
C ARG A 73 -14.70 -5.58 7.07
N ASN A 74 -14.57 -5.00 5.87
CA ASN A 74 -13.73 -5.54 4.80
C ASN A 74 -12.35 -4.87 4.72
N LEU A 75 -11.98 -4.06 5.73
CA LEU A 75 -10.69 -3.37 5.74
C LEU A 75 -9.57 -4.38 6.05
N ILE A 76 -8.77 -4.71 5.04
CA ILE A 76 -7.60 -5.58 5.19
C ILE A 76 -6.36 -4.71 5.38
N VAL A 77 -5.55 -5.07 6.36
CA VAL A 77 -4.27 -4.40 6.63
C VAL A 77 -3.12 -5.38 6.49
N ARG A 78 -1.93 -4.83 6.18
CA ARG A 78 -0.69 -5.60 6.10
C ARG A 78 0.01 -5.56 7.46
N VAL A 79 0.14 -6.73 8.09
CA VAL A 79 0.97 -6.97 9.27
C VAL A 79 2.37 -7.39 8.82
N ALA A 80 3.30 -7.61 9.74
CA ALA A 80 4.62 -8.18 9.45
C ALA A 80 4.49 -9.61 8.88
N GLY A 81 4.45 -9.72 7.55
CA GLY A 81 4.49 -11.00 6.82
C GLY A 81 3.14 -11.54 6.33
N TYR A 82 2.00 -11.01 6.80
CA TYR A 82 0.67 -11.49 6.40
C TYR A 82 -0.36 -10.35 6.31
N SER A 83 -1.52 -10.65 5.74
CA SER A 83 -2.66 -9.74 5.63
C SER A 83 -3.84 -10.30 6.42
N ASP A 84 -4.54 -9.46 7.16
CA ASP A 84 -5.72 -9.84 7.95
C ASP A 84 -6.70 -8.66 8.02
N TYR A 85 -7.95 -8.93 8.42
CA TYR A 85 -8.95 -7.91 8.64
C TYR A 85 -8.58 -7.07 9.85
N PHE A 86 -8.61 -5.75 9.69
CA PHE A 86 -8.28 -4.80 10.75
C PHE A 86 -9.13 -5.03 12.01
N ASN A 87 -10.41 -5.35 11.82
CA ASN A 87 -11.34 -5.64 12.90
C ASN A 87 -11.02 -6.92 13.68
N ASN A 88 -10.25 -7.85 13.10
CA ASN A 88 -9.83 -9.08 13.77
C ASN A 88 -8.58 -8.87 14.63
N LEU A 89 -7.91 -7.72 14.50
CA LEU A 89 -6.68 -7.43 15.23
C LEU A 89 -6.99 -6.89 16.63
N SER A 90 -6.09 -7.17 17.58
CA SER A 90 -6.16 -6.56 18.91
C SER A 90 -5.96 -5.05 18.83
N LYS A 91 -6.55 -4.31 19.78
CA LYS A 91 -6.42 -2.84 19.86
C LYS A 91 -4.95 -2.39 19.85
N THR A 92 -4.09 -3.08 20.60
CA THR A 92 -2.64 -2.82 20.62
C THR A 92 -2.00 -2.94 19.24
N LEU A 93 -2.34 -3.98 18.48
CA LEU A 93 -1.78 -4.21 17.15
C LEU A 93 -2.34 -3.20 16.13
N GLN A 94 -3.62 -2.83 16.26
CA GLN A 94 -4.21 -1.76 15.47
C GLN A 94 -3.50 -0.42 15.71
N ASP A 95 -3.26 -0.06 16.97
CA ASP A 95 -2.58 1.19 17.36
C ASP A 95 -1.13 1.21 16.86
N GLU A 96 -0.44 0.07 16.90
CA GLU A 96 0.90 -0.07 16.32
C GLU A 96 0.89 0.17 14.79
N ILE A 97 -0.08 -0.39 14.08
CA ILE A 97 -0.24 -0.19 12.63
C ILE A 97 -0.55 1.28 12.30
N ILE A 98 -1.39 1.93 13.12
CA ILE A 98 -1.71 3.36 13.00
C ILE A 98 -0.44 4.19 13.17
N SER A 99 0.29 4.00 14.27
CA SER A 99 1.52 4.74 14.57
C SER A 99 2.55 4.60 13.44
N ARG A 100 2.78 3.37 12.95
CA ARG A 100 3.66 3.13 11.79
C ARG A 100 3.21 3.86 10.53
N THR A 101 1.89 4.02 10.35
CA THR A 101 1.32 4.72 9.19
C THR A 101 1.44 6.24 9.32
N GLU A 102 1.40 6.79 10.54
CA GLU A 102 1.65 8.21 10.81
C GLU A 102 3.12 8.60 10.60
N HIS A 103 4.05 7.75 11.06
CA HIS A 103 5.49 8.03 11.00
C HIS A 103 6.11 7.86 9.60
N GLN A 104 5.38 7.30 8.62
CA GLN A 104 5.88 7.11 7.24
C GLN A 104 5.71 8.34 6.33
N SER A 105 5.39 9.50 6.90
CA SER A 105 5.19 10.76 6.17
C SER A 105 6.49 11.54 5.88
N CYS A 106 7.67 10.95 6.12
CA CYS A 106 8.98 11.56 5.84
C CYS A 106 9.64 10.96 4.60
#